data_AF-A0A522TEX5-F1
#
_entry.id   AF-A0A522TEX5-F1
#
_cell.length_a   1.000
_cell.length_b   1.000
_cell.length_c   1.000
_cell.angle_alpha   90.00
_cell.angle_beta   90.00
_cell.angle_gamma   90.00
#
_symmetry.space_group_name_H-M   'P 1'
#
loop_
_entity.id
_entity.type
_entity.pdbx_description
1 polymer ?
#
loop_
_entity_poly.entity_id
_entity_poly.type
_entity_poly.pdbx_seq_one_letter_code
_entity_poly.pdbx_strand_id
1 'polypeptide(L)'
;MAETMVRKQLYIEPRQERLLKRLAKERGTTEAEIVRAAIDKYASEPEESREQRWERFIARLRARAEATKGAPQHPRDWTRESLYEERMRRYDRHSG
;
A
#
# COMPACT_ATOMS: atom_id res chain seq x y z
N MET A 1 -19.87 11.49 31.95
CA MET A 1 -20.71 10.27 31.95
C MET A 1 -20.14 9.36 30.88
N ALA A 2 -19.79 8.11 31.20
CA ALA A 2 -19.23 7.19 30.21
C ALA A 2 -20.28 6.92 29.12
N GLU A 3 -19.95 7.24 27.88
CA GLU A 3 -20.82 7.02 26.73
C GLU A 3 -21.12 5.51 26.60
N THR A 4 -22.40 5.15 26.44
CA THR A 4 -22.80 3.74 26.38
C THR A 4 -22.31 3.12 25.07
N MET A 5 -21.56 2.02 25.14
CA MET A 5 -21.07 1.32 23.95
C MET A 5 -22.21 0.72 23.12
N VAL A 6 -22.18 0.93 21.81
CA VAL A 6 -23.15 0.36 20.86
C VAL A 6 -22.62 -0.95 20.28
N ARG A 7 -23.40 -2.03 20.37
CA ARG A 7 -23.04 -3.33 19.78
C ARG A 7 -23.02 -3.24 18.25
N LYS A 8 -21.91 -3.63 17.64
CA LYS A 8 -21.76 -3.81 16.18
C LYS A 8 -21.37 -5.25 15.87
N GLN A 9 -21.87 -5.79 14.75
CA GLN A 9 -21.51 -7.10 14.22
C GLN A 9 -20.93 -6.92 12.82
N LEU A 10 -19.78 -7.53 12.56
CA LEU A 10 -19.03 -7.40 11.31
C LEU A 10 -18.61 -8.80 10.85
N TYR A 11 -18.62 -9.04 9.55
CA TYR A 11 -17.93 -10.21 8.97
C TYR A 11 -16.49 -9.83 8.66
N ILE A 12 -15.55 -10.69 9.05
CA ILE A 12 -14.13 -10.55 8.77
C ILE A 12 -13.59 -11.85 8.17
N GLU A 13 -12.50 -11.74 7.42
CA GLU A 13 -11.88 -12.91 6.82
C GLU A 13 -11.18 -13.78 7.88
N PRO A 14 -11.06 -15.10 7.67
CA PRO A 14 -10.39 -15.99 8.63
C PRO A 14 -8.96 -15.58 8.98
N ARG A 15 -8.25 -14.90 8.06
CA ARG A 15 -6.91 -14.37 8.35
C ARG A 15 -6.95 -13.20 9.34
N GLN A 16 -7.99 -12.36 9.27
CA GLN A 16 -8.15 -11.20 10.14
C GLN A 16 -8.53 -11.64 11.55
N GLU A 17 -9.40 -12.65 11.67
CA GLU A 17 -9.72 -13.31 12.95
C GLU A 17 -8.47 -13.81 13.68
N ARG A 18 -7.61 -14.58 12.97
CA ARG A 18 -6.35 -15.08 13.55
C ARG A 18 -5.42 -13.95 13.97
N LEU A 19 -5.34 -12.90 13.15
CA LEU A 19 -4.53 -11.73 13.46
C LEU A 19 -5.04 -11.00 14.70
N LEU A 20 -6.36 -10.79 14.81
CA LEU A 20 -6.98 -10.07 15.92
C LEU A 20 -6.76 -10.80 17.25
N LYS A 21 -6.97 -12.12 17.27
CA LYS A 21 -6.65 -12.99 18.42
C LYS A 21 -5.20 -12.92 18.86
N ARG A 22 -4.29 -13.01 17.88
CA ARG A 22 -2.85 -12.92 18.16
C ARG A 22 -2.49 -11.57 18.78
N LEU A 23 -2.95 -10.47 18.19
CA LEU A 23 -2.68 -9.12 18.67
C LEU A 23 -3.28 -8.86 20.06
N ALA A 24 -4.48 -9.37 20.32
CA ALA A 24 -5.14 -9.27 21.63
C ALA A 24 -4.27 -9.92 22.71
N LYS A 25 -3.80 -11.15 22.44
CA LYS A 25 -2.90 -11.88 23.34
C LYS A 25 -1.56 -11.18 23.54
N GLU A 26 -0.90 -10.78 22.46
CA GLU A 26 0.42 -10.11 22.51
C GLU A 26 0.37 -8.79 23.30
N ARG A 27 -0.76 -8.07 23.23
CA ARG A 27 -0.93 -6.77 23.89
C ARG A 27 -1.63 -6.84 25.25
N GLY A 28 -2.04 -8.03 25.69
CA GLY A 28 -2.80 -8.20 26.93
C GLY A 28 -4.13 -7.44 26.96
N THR A 29 -4.77 -7.26 25.81
CA THR A 29 -6.04 -6.51 25.67
C THR A 29 -7.10 -7.34 24.95
N THR A 30 -8.31 -6.81 24.84
CA THR A 30 -9.42 -7.49 24.14
C THR A 30 -9.38 -7.21 22.64
N GLU A 31 -9.91 -8.14 21.85
CA GLU A 31 -10.12 -7.95 20.41
C GLU A 31 -10.95 -6.69 20.12
N ALA A 32 -11.98 -6.43 20.93
CA ALA A 32 -12.84 -5.27 20.80
C ALA A 32 -12.09 -3.95 21.04
N GLU A 33 -11.13 -3.93 21.97
CA GLU A 33 -10.28 -2.76 22.20
C GLU A 33 -9.38 -2.47 21.00
N ILE A 34 -8.84 -3.52 20.37
CA ILE A 34 -8.06 -3.37 19.14
C ILE A 34 -8.91 -2.82 18.01
N VAL A 35 -10.14 -3.32 17.84
CA VAL A 35 -11.07 -2.82 16.82
C VAL A 35 -11.41 -1.35 17.07
N ARG A 36 -11.74 -0.96 18.30
CA ARG A 36 -12.00 0.44 18.65
C ARG A 36 -10.79 1.33 18.35
N ALA A 37 -9.61 0.97 18.85
CA ALA A 37 -8.39 1.73 18.60
C ALA A 37 -8.04 1.82 17.11
N ALA A 38 -8.34 0.78 16.32
CA ALA A 38 -8.15 0.82 14.87
C ALA A 38 -9.15 1.75 14.18
N ILE A 39 -10.41 1.80 14.63
CA ILE A 39 -11.42 2.75 14.14
C ILE A 39 -10.98 4.18 14.45
N ASP A 40 -10.58 4.46 15.70
CA ASP A 40 -10.13 5.79 16.11
C ASP A 40 -8.89 6.20 15.31
N LYS A 41 -7.93 5.29 15.15
CA LYS A 41 -6.75 5.54 14.32
C LYS A 41 -7.13 5.86 12.88
N TYR A 42 -7.98 5.03 12.27
CA TYR A 42 -8.43 5.23 10.89
C TYR A 42 -9.20 6.55 10.70
N ALA A 43 -10.02 6.94 11.69
CA ALA A 43 -10.74 8.22 11.68
C ALA A 43 -9.82 9.43 11.95
N SER A 44 -8.77 9.25 12.75
CA SER A 44 -7.80 10.30 13.10
C SER A 44 -6.71 10.49 12.05
N GLU A 45 -6.44 9.47 11.21
CA GLU A 45 -5.52 9.59 10.10
C GLU A 45 -6.09 10.62 9.11
N PRO A 46 -5.46 11.80 8.96
CA PRO A 46 -5.91 12.75 7.97
C PRO A 46 -5.82 12.06 6.62
N GLU A 47 -6.92 12.09 5.86
CA GLU A 47 -6.89 11.60 4.49
C GLU A 47 -5.81 12.41 3.77
N GLU A 48 -4.72 11.73 3.44
CA GLU A 48 -3.59 12.38 2.81
C GLU A 48 -4.07 12.93 1.47
N SER A 49 -4.08 14.25 1.36
CA SER A 49 -4.51 14.93 0.16
C SER A 49 -3.71 14.42 -1.04
N ARG A 50 -4.31 14.55 -2.22
CA ARG A 50 -3.64 14.18 -3.47
C ARG A 50 -2.30 14.92 -3.61
N GLU A 51 -2.25 16.16 -3.15
CA GLU A 51 -1.10 17.05 -3.15
C GLU A 51 0.00 16.53 -2.21
N GLN A 52 -0.33 16.15 -0.97
CA GLN A 52 0.63 15.56 -0.03
C GLN A 52 1.17 14.22 -0.53
N ARG A 53 0.30 13.39 -1.14
CA ARG A 53 0.71 12.14 -1.79
C ARG A 53 1.70 12.39 -2.93
N TRP A 54 1.44 13.41 -3.75
CA TRP A 54 2.31 13.82 -4.85
C TRP A 54 3.66 14.33 -4.35
N GLU A 55 3.67 15.19 -3.34
CA GLU A 55 4.91 15.71 -2.74
C GLU A 55 5.76 14.59 -2.16
N ARG A 56 5.17 13.65 -1.42
CA ARG A 56 5.89 12.48 -0.89
C ARG A 56 6.47 11.61 -2.02
N PHE A 57 5.73 11.44 -3.11
CA PHE A 57 6.22 10.71 -4.28
C PHE A 57 7.41 11.41 -4.93
N ILE A 58 7.33 12.71 -5.17
CA ILE A 58 8.43 13.50 -5.73
C ILE A 58 9.65 13.50 -4.79
N ALA A 59 9.46 13.64 -3.48
CA ALA A 59 10.52 13.55 -2.50
C ALA A 59 11.25 12.19 -2.56
N ARG A 60 10.50 11.09 -2.69
CA ARG A 60 11.07 9.75 -2.87
C ARG A 60 11.89 9.63 -4.16
N LEU A 61 11.39 10.18 -5.27
CA LEU A 61 12.13 10.17 -6.54
C LEU A 61 13.43 10.99 -6.46
N ARG A 62 13.38 12.17 -5.83
CA ARG A 62 14.58 13.00 -5.60
C ARG A 62 15.60 12.29 -4.73
N ALA A 63 15.18 11.71 -3.61
CA ALA A 63 16.06 10.93 -2.73
C ALA A 63 16.71 9.75 -3.45
N ARG A 64 15.95 9.04 -4.30
CA ARG A 64 16.49 7.98 -5.15
C ARG A 64 17.50 8.53 -6.16
N ALA A 65 17.16 9.60 -6.86
CA ALA A 65 18.05 10.21 -7.85
C ALA A 65 19.38 10.61 -7.22
N GLU A 66 19.34 11.24 -6.04
CA GLU A 66 20.52 11.60 -5.26
C GLU A 66 21.34 10.37 -4.86
N ALA A 67 20.70 9.34 -4.32
CA ALA A 67 21.37 8.09 -3.93
C ALA A 67 21.98 7.33 -5.12
N THR A 68 21.45 7.53 -6.33
CA THR A 68 21.97 6.93 -7.57
C THR A 68 22.88 7.85 -8.38
N LYS A 69 23.21 9.05 -7.88
CA LYS A 69 24.19 9.92 -8.55
C LYS A 69 25.53 9.21 -8.63
N GLY A 70 26.05 9.03 -9.84
CA GLY A 70 27.30 8.33 -10.10
C GLY A 70 27.19 6.80 -10.13
N ALA A 71 26.00 6.22 -9.96
CA ALA A 71 25.80 4.79 -10.22
C ALA A 71 26.06 4.50 -11.71
N PRO A 72 26.74 3.39 -12.06
CA PRO A 72 26.92 2.98 -13.43
C PRO A 72 25.56 2.85 -14.09
N GLN A 73 25.28 3.71 -15.07
CA GLN A 73 24.12 3.50 -15.92
C GLN A 73 24.46 2.35 -16.86
N HIS A 74 23.81 1.21 -16.68
CA HIS A 74 23.89 0.16 -17.68
C HIS A 74 23.42 0.73 -19.02
N PRO A 75 24.17 0.50 -20.12
CA PRO A 75 23.69 0.85 -21.43
C PRO A 75 22.31 0.24 -21.63
N ARG A 76 21.39 1.02 -22.21
CA ARG A 76 20.08 0.50 -22.57
C ARG A 76 20.31 -0.49 -23.72
N ASP A 77 20.11 -1.78 -23.46
CA ASP A 77 20.21 -2.83 -24.48
C ASP A 77 18.98 -2.89 -25.40
N TRP A 78 18.00 -2.01 -25.19
CA TRP A 78 16.79 -1.90 -25.99
C TRP A 78 16.76 -0.59 -26.76
N THR A 79 16.28 -0.66 -28.00
CA THR A 79 15.93 0.52 -28.79
C THR A 79 14.43 0.73 -28.75
N ARG A 80 13.98 1.95 -29.06
CA ARG A 80 12.54 2.22 -29.21
C ARG A 80 11.93 1.26 -30.23
N GLU A 81 12.63 1.05 -31.34
CA GLU A 81 12.20 0.20 -32.45
C GLU A 81 12.06 -1.27 -32.01
N SER A 82 13.03 -1.82 -31.27
CA SER A 82 12.94 -3.19 -30.76
C SER A 82 11.75 -3.40 -29.82
N LEU A 83 11.41 -2.40 -29.01
CA LEU A 83 10.20 -2.43 -28.16
C LEU A 83 8.91 -2.38 -28.97
N TYR A 84 8.86 -1.59 -30.05
CA TYR A 84 7.71 -1.56 -30.94
C TYR A 84 7.56 -2.87 -31.71
N GLU A 85 8.64 -3.44 -32.23
CA GLU A 85 8.64 -4.76 -32.88
C GLU A 85 8.19 -5.87 -31.93
N GLU A 86 8.70 -5.89 -30.70
CA GLU A 86 8.29 -6.86 -29.69
C GLU A 86 6.82 -6.68 -29.29
N ARG A 87 6.34 -5.43 -29.21
CA ARG A 87 4.92 -5.13 -28.99
C ARG A 87 4.05 -5.63 -30.14
N MET A 88 4.44 -5.37 -31.40
CA MET A 88 3.70 -5.84 -32.58
C MET A 88 3.68 -7.36 -32.66
N ARG A 89 4.81 -8.03 -32.42
CA ARG A 89 4.91 -9.50 -32.35
C ARG A 89 4.02 -10.14 -31.28
N ARG A 90 3.68 -9.42 -30.21
CA ARG A 90 2.71 -9.90 -29.20
C ARG A 90 1.27 -9.80 -29.72
N TYR A 91 0.93 -8.77 -30.48
CA TYR A 91 -0.40 -8.62 -31.08
C TYR A 91 -0.63 -9.61 -32.24
N ASP A 92 0.40 -9.88 -33.06
CA ASP A 92 0.30 -10.87 -34.14
C ASP A 92 0.05 -12.29 -33.60
N ARG A 93 0.56 -12.60 -32.40
CA ARG A 93 0.35 -13.88 -31.70
C ARG A 93 -1.06 -14.06 -31.10
N HIS A 94 -1.90 -13.04 -31.11
CA HIS A 94 -3.26 -13.07 -30.55
C HIS A 94 -4.34 -12.77 -31.62
N SER A 95 -3.94 -12.67 -32.89
CA SER A 95 -4.83 -12.38 -34.01
C SER A 95 -5.16 -13.62 -34.87
N GLY A 96 -4.99 -14.82 -34.32
CA GLY A 96 -5.28 -16.10 -34.97
C GLY A 96 -6.18 -16.98 -34.13
#